data_AF-R4LVC9-F1
#
_entry.id   AF-R4LVC9-F1
#
_cell.length_a   1.000
_cell.length_b   1.000
_cell.length_c   1.000
_cell.angle_alpha   90.00
_cell.angle_beta   90.00
_cell.angle_gamma   90.00
#
_symmetry.space_group_name_H-M   'P 1'
#
loop_
_entity.id
_entity.type
_entity.pdbx_description
1 polymer ?
#
loop_
_entity_poly.entity_id
_entity_poly.type
_entity_poly.pdbx_seq_one_letter_code
_entity_poly.pdbx_strand_id
1 'polypeptide(L)'
;MKWNTVAASLAAGVITIAVALAAPPPAAHAKNGDTHVTGQGIERTLDCNESTLLVNGTQNIVTALGTCWAVTVMGSSNTVVADTIINDITVYGWDETVFFRNGDPFIWDRGRELGMVNRLQRVG
;
A
#
# COMPACT_ATOMS: atom_id res chain seq x y z
N MET A 1 -45.33 -51.86 50.13
CA MET A 1 -44.03 -51.72 50.81
C MET A 1 -42.92 -51.88 49.79
N LYS A 2 -41.82 -51.13 49.98
CA LYS A 2 -40.53 -51.12 49.26
C LYS A 2 -40.48 -50.33 47.95
N TRP A 3 -40.02 -49.08 48.10
CA TRP A 3 -39.32 -48.28 47.10
C TRP A 3 -38.08 -48.99 46.57
N ASN A 4 -37.62 -48.60 45.38
CA ASN A 4 -36.20 -48.41 45.06
C ASN A 4 -36.07 -47.36 43.93
N THR A 5 -35.42 -46.25 44.25
CA THR A 5 -34.99 -45.16 43.38
C THR A 5 -33.81 -45.58 42.51
N VAL A 6 -33.76 -45.14 41.23
CA VAL A 6 -32.52 -45.14 40.44
C VAL A 6 -32.40 -43.79 39.71
N ALA A 7 -31.21 -43.22 39.84
CA ALA A 7 -30.86 -41.83 39.65
C ALA A 7 -30.91 -41.33 38.19
N ALA A 8 -31.35 -40.09 38.01
CA ALA A 8 -31.20 -39.35 36.76
C ALA A 8 -29.76 -38.85 36.63
N SER A 9 -29.05 -39.31 35.62
CA SER A 9 -27.72 -38.83 35.25
C SER A 9 -27.83 -37.52 34.46
N LEU A 10 -27.33 -36.43 35.05
CA LEU A 10 -27.14 -35.14 34.38
C LEU A 10 -25.89 -35.22 33.51
N ALA A 11 -26.06 -35.38 32.20
CA ALA A 11 -24.95 -35.24 31.25
C ALA A 11 -24.61 -33.75 31.09
N ALA A 12 -23.55 -33.29 31.75
CA ALA A 12 -22.97 -31.97 31.54
C ALA A 12 -22.20 -31.95 30.21
N GLY A 13 -22.72 -31.22 29.22
CA GLY A 13 -22.04 -30.99 27.94
C GLY A 13 -20.83 -30.07 28.13
N VAL A 14 -19.64 -30.53 27.73
CA VAL A 14 -18.42 -29.71 27.72
C VAL A 14 -18.43 -28.86 26.45
N ILE A 15 -18.60 -27.54 26.62
CA ILE A 15 -18.44 -26.57 25.53
C ILE A 15 -16.94 -26.33 25.35
N THR A 16 -16.35 -26.87 24.28
CA THR A 16 -14.98 -26.54 23.87
C THR A 16 -14.97 -25.17 23.20
N ILE A 17 -14.40 -24.16 23.87
CA ILE A 17 -14.14 -22.85 23.26
C ILE A 17 -12.95 -23.03 22.32
N ALA A 18 -13.21 -23.04 21.01
CA ALA A 18 -12.15 -22.95 20.02
C ALA A 18 -11.51 -21.56 20.12
N VAL A 19 -10.28 -21.51 20.63
CA VAL A 19 -9.45 -20.30 20.58
C VAL A 19 -9.05 -20.09 19.12
N ALA A 20 -9.75 -19.19 18.43
CA ALA A 20 -9.31 -18.70 17.14
C ALA A 20 -8.04 -17.87 17.36
N LEU A 21 -6.89 -18.37 16.88
CA LEU A 21 -5.67 -17.60 16.77
C LEU A 21 -5.94 -16.49 15.74
N ALA A 22 -6.25 -15.28 16.22
CA ALA A 22 -6.30 -14.11 15.36
C ALA A 22 -4.89 -13.87 14.82
N ALA A 23 -4.74 -13.89 13.49
CA ALA A 23 -3.50 -13.43 12.87
C ALA A 23 -3.24 -11.99 13.33
N PRO A 24 -1.97 -11.62 13.60
CA PRO A 24 -1.65 -10.24 13.93
C PRO A 24 -2.13 -9.33 12.79
N PRO A 25 -2.69 -8.15 13.11
CA PRO A 25 -3.06 -7.20 12.07
C PRO A 25 -1.83 -6.88 11.21
N PRO A 26 -2.01 -6.66 9.89
CA PRO A 26 -0.90 -6.27 9.03
C PRO A 26 -0.19 -5.06 9.62
N ALA A 27 1.14 -5.08 9.63
CA ALA A 27 1.92 -3.97 10.14
C ALA A 27 1.58 -2.71 9.33
N ALA A 28 1.18 -1.65 10.02
CA ALA A 28 1.01 -0.35 9.40
C ALA A 28 2.41 0.22 9.10
N HIS A 29 2.74 0.37 7.81
CA HIS A 29 4.02 0.89 7.35
C HIS A 29 4.04 2.43 7.21
N ALA A 30 3.01 3.12 7.71
CA ALA A 30 2.98 4.58 7.71
C ALA A 30 4.10 5.13 8.60
N LYS A 31 5.09 5.77 7.99
CA LYS A 31 6.22 6.39 8.67
C LYS A 31 5.92 7.88 8.88
N ASN A 32 6.33 8.44 10.01
CA ASN A 32 6.36 9.90 10.16
C ASN A 32 7.42 10.44 9.19
N GLY A 33 6.98 10.96 8.04
CA GLY A 33 7.87 11.30 6.92
C GLY A 33 7.24 11.14 5.53
N ASP A 34 6.05 10.54 5.43
CA ASP A 34 5.34 10.48 4.15
C ASP A 34 5.12 11.88 3.57
N THR A 35 5.54 12.06 2.32
CA THR A 35 5.53 13.36 1.65
C THR A 35 4.39 13.40 0.65
N HIS A 36 3.57 14.45 0.74
CA HIS A 36 2.46 14.68 -0.17
C HIS A 36 2.75 15.90 -1.05
N VAL A 37 2.80 15.68 -2.37
CA VAL A 37 2.85 16.74 -3.37
C VAL A 37 1.47 16.81 -4.02
N THR A 38 0.67 17.78 -3.60
CA THR A 38 -0.71 17.96 -4.09
C THR A 38 -0.88 19.30 -4.78
N GLY A 39 -1.36 19.30 -6.01
CA GLY A 39 -1.71 20.52 -6.74
C GLY A 39 -1.56 20.40 -8.25
N GLN A 40 -1.29 21.53 -8.91
CA GLN A 40 -1.16 21.60 -10.36
C GLN A 40 0.10 22.35 -10.76
N GLY A 41 0.85 21.83 -11.74
CA GLY A 41 2.04 22.51 -12.27
C GLY A 41 3.16 22.66 -11.25
N ILE A 42 3.18 21.81 -10.22
CA ILE A 42 4.18 21.88 -9.15
C ILE A 42 5.45 21.19 -9.63
N GLU A 43 6.58 21.91 -9.56
CA GLU A 43 7.90 21.32 -9.72
C GLU A 43 8.62 21.26 -8.37
N ARG A 44 9.00 20.05 -7.92
CA ARG A 44 9.65 19.86 -6.63
C ARG A 44 10.72 18.79 -6.69
N THR A 45 11.81 19.05 -5.95
CA THR A 45 12.81 18.05 -5.60
C THR A 45 12.74 17.82 -4.10
N LEU A 46 12.73 16.56 -3.67
CA LEU A 46 12.61 16.16 -2.27
C LEU A 46 13.37 14.86 -2.02
N ASP A 47 13.72 14.62 -0.76
CA ASP A 47 14.34 13.36 -0.31
C ASP A 47 13.28 12.49 0.38
N CYS A 48 13.13 11.25 -0.11
CA CYS A 48 12.12 10.33 0.41
C CYS A 48 12.40 9.79 1.82
N ASN A 49 13.66 9.73 2.28
CA ASN A 49 14.04 9.24 3.62
C ASN A 49 13.38 7.91 4.02
N GLU A 50 13.32 6.94 3.10
CA GLU A 50 12.65 5.64 3.25
C GLU A 50 11.16 5.75 3.64
N SER A 51 10.51 6.83 3.22
CA SER A 51 9.08 7.09 3.43
C SER A 51 8.34 7.00 2.10
N THR A 52 7.00 7.10 2.15
CA THR A 52 6.15 7.06 0.97
C THR A 52 6.03 8.43 0.35
N LEU A 53 6.16 8.50 -0.97
CA LEU A 53 5.85 9.70 -1.76
C LEU A 53 4.46 9.56 -2.38
N LEU A 54 3.58 10.50 -2.09
CA LEU A 54 2.28 10.64 -2.73
C LEU A 54 2.24 11.89 -3.60
N VAL A 55 2.04 11.72 -4.90
CA VAL A 55 1.86 12.81 -5.86
C VAL A 55 0.42 12.81 -6.33
N ASN A 56 -0.29 13.92 -6.14
CA ASN A 56 -1.69 14.04 -6.51
C ASN A 56 -1.98 15.34 -7.25
N GLY A 57 -2.58 15.24 -8.42
CA GLY A 57 -3.12 16.36 -9.18
C GLY A 57 -2.71 16.31 -10.65
N THR A 58 -2.31 17.44 -11.20
CA THR A 58 -2.12 17.56 -12.66
C THR A 58 -0.82 18.24 -13.03
N GLN A 59 -0.06 17.66 -13.97
CA GLN A 59 1.17 18.27 -14.50
C GLN A 59 2.21 18.59 -13.41
N ASN A 60 2.27 17.77 -12.36
CA ASN A 60 3.32 17.91 -11.34
C ASN A 60 4.58 17.17 -11.80
N ILE A 61 5.74 17.77 -11.55
CA ILE A 61 7.06 17.20 -11.84
C ILE A 61 7.79 17.03 -10.50
N VAL A 62 8.02 15.79 -10.10
CA VAL A 62 8.63 15.49 -8.80
C VAL A 62 9.91 14.69 -8.99
N THR A 63 11.01 15.21 -8.49
CA THR A 63 12.29 14.50 -8.39
C THR A 63 12.46 13.99 -6.96
N ALA A 64 12.44 12.68 -6.79
CA ALA A 64 12.53 11.99 -5.52
C ALA A 64 13.94 11.39 -5.34
N LEU A 65 14.71 12.02 -4.45
CA LEU A 65 16.08 11.62 -4.13
C LEU A 65 16.09 10.54 -3.05
N GLY A 66 17.16 9.74 -3.05
CA GLY A 66 17.40 8.71 -2.05
C GLY A 66 16.50 7.49 -2.22
N THR A 67 16.14 6.86 -1.10
CA THR A 67 15.30 5.66 -1.09
C THR A 67 13.87 6.02 -0.73
N CYS A 68 12.93 5.77 -1.64
CA CYS A 68 11.50 5.79 -1.36
C CYS A 68 11.05 4.39 -0.98
N TRP A 69 10.24 4.29 0.09
CA TRP A 69 9.59 3.03 0.41
C TRP A 69 8.61 2.67 -0.71
N ALA A 70 7.67 3.57 -0.98
CA ALA A 70 6.67 3.44 -2.03
C ALA A 70 6.42 4.78 -2.74
N VAL A 71 5.91 4.71 -3.96
CA VAL A 71 5.50 5.88 -4.73
C VAL A 71 4.08 5.70 -5.22
N THR A 72 3.18 6.59 -4.80
CA THR A 72 1.80 6.65 -5.32
C THR A 72 1.62 7.89 -6.16
N VAL A 73 1.15 7.74 -7.39
CA VAL A 73 0.84 8.87 -8.29
C VAL A 73 -0.64 8.84 -8.63
N MET A 74 -1.30 9.99 -8.53
CA MET A 74 -2.72 10.14 -8.83
C MET A 74 -3.03 11.39 -9.66
N GLY A 75 -3.98 11.25 -10.57
CA GLY A 75 -4.52 12.35 -11.35
C GLY A 75 -4.22 12.23 -12.85
N SER A 76 -3.48 13.20 -13.40
CA SER A 76 -3.18 13.23 -14.84
C SER A 76 -1.86 13.93 -15.18
N SER A 77 -1.11 13.35 -16.11
CA SER A 77 0.11 13.95 -16.68
C SER A 77 1.15 14.38 -15.62
N ASN A 78 1.25 13.69 -14.49
CA ASN A 78 2.34 13.90 -13.54
C ASN A 78 3.57 13.12 -13.99
N THR A 79 4.74 13.65 -13.66
CA THR A 79 6.04 13.04 -13.92
C THR A 79 6.79 12.89 -12.61
N VAL A 80 7.19 11.67 -12.28
CA VAL A 80 7.99 11.35 -11.10
C VAL A 80 9.30 10.71 -11.53
N VAL A 81 10.43 11.23 -11.06
CA VAL A 81 11.76 10.68 -11.28
C VAL A 81 12.34 10.32 -9.92
N ALA A 82 12.53 9.02 -9.65
CA ALA A 82 13.00 8.52 -8.37
C ALA A 82 14.36 7.82 -8.46
N ASP A 83 15.19 7.96 -7.45
CA ASP A 83 16.48 7.25 -7.38
C ASP A 83 16.28 5.76 -7.07
N THR A 84 15.63 5.42 -5.95
CA THR A 84 15.42 4.03 -5.53
C THR A 84 14.00 3.84 -4.98
N ILE A 85 13.29 2.80 -5.42
CA ILE A 85 11.96 2.44 -4.89
C ILE A 85 11.95 0.96 -4.52
N ILE A 86 11.66 0.64 -3.26
CA ILE A 86 11.88 -0.73 -2.74
C ILE A 86 10.62 -1.57 -2.51
N ASN A 87 9.44 -0.96 -2.33
CA ASN A 87 8.21 -1.69 -2.03
C ASN A 87 7.27 -1.75 -3.24
N ASP A 88 6.68 -0.62 -3.61
CA ASP A 88 5.70 -0.56 -4.69
C ASP A 88 5.65 0.79 -5.41
N ILE A 89 5.18 0.72 -6.65
CA ILE A 89 4.76 1.88 -7.44
C ILE A 89 3.30 1.69 -7.77
N THR A 90 2.46 2.58 -7.26
CA THR A 90 1.02 2.54 -7.49
C THR A 90 0.60 3.78 -8.28
N VAL A 91 -0.06 3.58 -9.42
CA VAL A 91 -0.46 4.69 -10.31
C VAL A 91 -1.96 4.65 -10.52
N TYR A 92 -2.65 5.74 -10.16
CA TYR A 92 -4.08 5.97 -10.34
C TYR A 92 -4.30 7.17 -11.26
N GLY A 93 -4.34 6.98 -12.57
CA GLY A 93 -4.50 8.10 -13.48
C GLY A 93 -4.20 7.74 -14.92
N TRP A 94 -4.01 8.78 -15.72
CA TRP A 94 -3.63 8.67 -17.13
C TRP A 94 -2.48 9.61 -17.48
N ASP A 95 -1.68 9.19 -18.47
CA ASP A 95 -0.48 9.89 -18.92
C ASP A 95 0.53 10.15 -17.78
N GLU A 96 0.46 9.32 -16.74
CA GLU A 96 1.40 9.37 -15.63
C GLU A 96 2.73 8.77 -16.07
N THR A 97 3.82 9.43 -15.71
CA THR A 97 5.17 8.99 -16.04
C THR A 97 5.97 8.80 -14.76
N VAL A 98 6.43 7.58 -14.51
CA VAL A 98 7.27 7.24 -13.34
C VAL A 98 8.56 6.59 -13.84
N PHE A 99 9.66 7.30 -13.64
CA PHE A 99 11.00 6.82 -13.89
C PHE A 99 11.69 6.50 -12.58
N PHE A 100 12.35 5.34 -12.50
CA PHE A 100 13.13 4.97 -11.32
C PHE A 100 14.45 4.30 -11.69
N ARG A 101 15.51 4.51 -10.91
CA ARG A 101 16.83 3.92 -11.18
C ARG A 101 16.98 2.53 -10.56
N ASN A 102 16.83 2.44 -9.24
CA ASN A 102 17.17 1.25 -8.44
C ASN A 102 15.95 0.69 -7.66
N GLY A 103 16.16 -0.45 -6.98
CA GLY A 103 15.14 -1.19 -6.24
C GLY A 103 14.44 -2.23 -7.13
N ASP A 104 13.42 -2.95 -6.67
CA ASP A 104 12.61 -3.88 -7.48
C ASP A 104 11.14 -3.83 -7.01
N PRO A 105 10.46 -2.69 -7.24
CA PRO A 105 9.14 -2.47 -6.68
C PRO A 105 8.08 -3.29 -7.40
N PHE A 106 7.03 -3.68 -6.67
CA PHE A 106 5.82 -4.18 -7.29
C PHE A 106 5.13 -3.05 -8.05
N ILE A 107 4.82 -3.26 -9.33
CA ILE A 107 4.18 -2.24 -10.17
C ILE A 107 2.68 -2.49 -10.26
N TRP A 108 1.91 -1.55 -9.72
CA TRP A 108 0.45 -1.51 -9.76
C TRP A 108 -0.02 -0.31 -10.60
N ASP A 109 -0.12 -0.48 -11.92
CA ASP A 109 -0.65 0.54 -12.82
C ASP A 109 -2.16 0.36 -13.00
N ARG A 110 -2.95 1.20 -12.33
CA ARG A 110 -4.43 1.19 -12.42
C ARG A 110 -5.03 1.82 -13.66
N GLY A 111 -4.26 2.66 -14.35
CA GLY A 111 -4.74 3.28 -15.58
C GLY A 111 -4.92 2.24 -16.68
N ARG A 112 -4.03 1.23 -16.71
CA ARG A 112 -4.03 0.21 -17.75
C ARG A 112 -5.32 -0.62 -17.80
N GLU A 113 -5.96 -0.91 -16.67
CA GLU A 113 -7.26 -1.62 -16.62
C GLU A 113 -8.40 -0.79 -17.21
N LEU A 114 -8.24 0.53 -17.29
CA LEU A 114 -9.20 1.46 -17.87
C LEU A 114 -8.84 1.86 -19.31
N GLY A 115 -7.80 1.26 -19.90
CA GLY A 115 -7.28 1.64 -21.22
C GLY A 115 -6.53 2.98 -21.24
N MET A 116 -6.21 3.52 -20.06
CA MET A 116 -5.40 4.73 -19.89
C MET A 116 -3.93 4.32 -19.88
N VAL A 117 -3.12 4.92 -20.75
CA VAL A 117 -1.69 4.58 -20.86
C VAL A 117 -0.87 5.40 -19.87
N ASN A 118 -0.04 4.72 -19.10
CA ASN A 118 0.97 5.30 -18.22
C ASN A 118 2.36 4.78 -18.65
N ARG A 119 3.43 5.49 -18.30
CA ARG A 119 4.81 5.12 -18.59
C ARG A 119 5.56 4.88 -17.29
N LEU A 120 5.72 3.62 -16.93
CA LEU A 120 6.49 3.21 -15.76
C LEU A 120 7.73 2.48 -16.26
N GLN A 121 8.91 3.03 -16.02
CA GLN A 121 10.14 2.45 -16.55
C GLN A 121 11.31 2.58 -15.57
N ARG A 122 12.06 1.49 -15.45
CA ARG A 122 13.40 1.55 -14.89
C ARG A 122 14.35 2.24 -15.88
N VAL A 123 15.10 3.24 -15.41
CA VAL A 123 16.08 3.99 -16.21
C VAL A 123 17.45 3.86 -15.54
N GLY A 124 18.27 2.91 -16.00
CA GLY A 124 19.58 2.63 -15.43
C GLY A 124 20.24 1.42 -16.07
#